data_AF-A0A9D9U049-F1
#
_entry.id   AF-A0A9D9U049-F1
#
_cell.length_a   1.000
_cell.length_b   1.000
_cell.length_c   1.000
_cell.angle_alpha   90.00
_cell.angle_beta   90.00
_cell.angle_gamma   90.00
#
_symmetry.space_group_name_H-M   'P 1'
#
loop_
_entity.id
_entity.type
_entity.pdbx_description
1 polymer ?
#
loop_
_entity_poly.entity_id
_entity_poly.type
_entity_poly.pdbx_seq_one_letter_code
_entity_poly.pdbx_strand_id
1 'polypeptide(L)'
;MNKLSGWDDTIVALATAPGIGAIGVIRLSGEKSFSIINTLFPSKNLLQQPSHTLHVGFLKEEETILDEVVVSIYKGPKSYTGEDVVEISCHGSPFVQQQIINACIKSGARLAKAGEFTQRAFLNGKLDLAQA
;
A
#
# COMPACT_ATOMS: atom_id res chain seq x y z
N MET A 1 25.12 -2.38 -10.34
CA MET A 1 24.46 -1.37 -9.48
C MET A 1 24.31 -1.99 -8.11
N ASN A 2 25.01 -1.46 -7.10
CA ASN A 2 24.86 -1.92 -5.73
C ASN A 2 23.42 -1.62 -5.28
N LYS A 3 22.57 -2.65 -5.18
CA LYS A 3 21.32 -2.54 -4.43
C LYS A 3 21.73 -2.12 -3.01
N LEU A 4 21.34 -0.92 -2.60
CA LEU A 4 21.54 -0.45 -1.24
C LEU A 4 20.78 -1.41 -0.32
N SER A 5 21.50 -2.30 0.36
CA SER A 5 20.91 -3.26 1.30
C SER A 5 20.15 -2.48 2.38
N GLY A 6 18.83 -2.66 2.43
CA GLY A 6 17.95 -1.97 3.39
C GLY A 6 16.67 -1.38 2.82
N TRP A 7 16.42 -1.51 1.51
CA TRP A 7 15.22 -0.97 0.84
C TRP A 7 14.36 -2.03 0.15
N ASP A 8 14.70 -3.32 0.28
CA ASP A 8 13.99 -4.43 -0.36
C ASP A 8 12.77 -4.91 0.45
N ASP A 9 12.37 -4.20 1.50
CA ASP A 9 11.17 -4.50 2.27
C ASP A 9 9.92 -3.82 1.68
N THR A 10 8.75 -4.29 2.09
CA THR A 10 7.47 -3.65 1.74
C THR A 10 7.01 -2.78 2.88
N ILE A 11 6.72 -1.52 2.60
CA ILE A 11 6.28 -0.55 3.60
C ILE A 11 4.79 -0.26 3.50
N VAL A 12 4.18 0.10 4.62
CA VAL A 12 2.78 0.54 4.73
C VAL A 12 2.66 1.80 5.59
N ALA A 13 1.76 2.71 5.23
CA ALA A 13 1.37 3.82 6.07
C ALA A 13 -0.01 4.39 5.68
N LEU A 14 -0.61 5.16 6.59
CA LEU A 14 -1.71 6.07 6.24
C LEU A 14 -1.15 7.20 5.34
N ALA A 15 -1.72 7.36 4.16
CA ALA A 15 -1.34 8.37 3.17
C ALA A 15 -2.21 9.65 3.26
N THR A 16 -3.39 9.56 3.86
CA THR A 16 -4.23 10.71 4.18
C THR A 16 -3.87 11.32 5.54
N ALA A 17 -4.30 12.56 5.79
CA ALA A 17 -4.16 13.17 7.11
C ALA A 17 -4.82 12.29 8.19
N PRO A 18 -4.24 12.21 9.41
CA PRO A 18 -4.83 11.46 10.50
C PRO A 18 -6.12 12.15 10.97
N GLY A 19 -7.11 11.36 11.37
CA GLY A 19 -8.37 11.86 11.93
C GLY A 19 -9.59 11.10 11.42
N ILE A 20 -10.77 11.61 11.80
CA ILE A 20 -12.06 11.09 11.34
C ILE A 20 -12.41 11.77 10.02
N GLY A 21 -12.79 10.97 9.02
CA GLY A 21 -13.27 11.45 7.72
C GLY A 21 -14.16 10.43 7.04
N ALA A 22 -14.63 10.75 5.84
CA ALA A 22 -15.37 9.79 5.02
C ALA A 22 -14.46 8.66 4.53
N ILE A 23 -13.24 9.01 4.08
CA ILE A 23 -12.28 8.09 3.47
C ILE A 23 -10.90 8.29 4.10
N GLY A 24 -10.21 7.18 4.35
CA GLY A 24 -8.76 7.15 4.59
C GLY A 24 -8.07 6.33 3.51
N VAL A 25 -6.86 6.72 3.11
CA VAL A 25 -6.05 5.96 2.15
C VAL A 25 -4.86 5.36 2.87
N ILE A 26 -4.71 4.04 2.80
CA ILE A 26 -3.52 3.32 3.26
C ILE A 26 -2.72 2.90 2.04
N ARG A 27 -1.43 3.22 2.02
CA ARG A 27 -0.54 2.94 0.89
C ARG A 27 0.49 1.88 1.28
N LEU A 28 0.69 0.92 0.40
CA LEU A 28 1.78 -0.04 0.42
C LEU A 28 2.74 0.19 -0.75
N SER A 29 4.05 -0.02 -0.54
CA SER A 29 5.07 0.03 -1.60
C SER A 29 6.15 -1.02 -1.36
N GLY A 30 6.54 -1.75 -2.41
CA GLY A 30 7.58 -2.79 -2.37
C GLY A 30 7.14 -4.11 -3.02
N GLU A 31 8.09 -5.04 -3.18
CA GLU A 31 7.91 -6.29 -3.94
C GLU A 31 6.78 -7.19 -3.43
N LYS A 32 6.40 -7.08 -2.14
CA LYS A 32 5.33 -7.90 -1.53
C LYS A 32 3.97 -7.21 -1.49
N SER A 33 3.83 -5.95 -1.94
CA SER A 33 2.58 -5.18 -1.83
C SER A 33 1.37 -5.95 -2.37
N PHE A 34 1.49 -6.54 -3.56
CA PHE A 34 0.40 -7.28 -4.19
C PHE A 34 0.13 -8.60 -3.45
N SER A 35 1.16 -9.34 -3.05
CA SER A 35 0.98 -10.61 -2.32
C SER A 35 0.30 -10.41 -0.96
N ILE A 36 0.65 -9.35 -0.25
CA ILE A 36 0.06 -8.97 1.05
C ILE A 36 -1.41 -8.66 0.85
N ILE A 37 -1.75 -7.75 -0.06
CA ILE A 37 -3.15 -7.35 -0.25
C ILE A 37 -3.99 -8.45 -0.90
N ASN A 38 -3.42 -9.26 -1.79
CA ASN A 38 -4.13 -10.41 -2.36
C ASN A 38 -4.50 -11.46 -1.30
N THR A 39 -3.72 -11.58 -0.23
CA THR A 39 -4.05 -12.45 0.91
C THR A 39 -5.22 -11.90 1.72
N LEU A 40 -5.27 -10.57 1.90
CA LEU A 40 -6.31 -9.88 2.67
C LEU A 40 -7.58 -9.60 1.84
N PHE A 41 -7.53 -9.70 0.51
CA PHE A 41 -8.62 -9.30 -0.39
C PHE A 41 -9.17 -10.49 -1.19
N PRO A 42 -10.04 -11.32 -0.59
CA PRO A 42 -10.56 -12.53 -1.24
C PRO A 42 -11.51 -12.24 -2.41
N SER A 43 -12.02 -11.00 -2.55
CA SER A 43 -12.98 -10.64 -3.59
C SER A 43 -12.45 -10.75 -5.02
N LYS A 44 -11.11 -10.72 -5.21
CA LYS A 44 -10.48 -10.84 -6.52
C LYS A 44 -9.01 -11.19 -6.41
N ASN A 45 -8.50 -12.00 -7.33
CA ASN A 45 -7.06 -12.20 -7.47
C ASN A 45 -6.40 -10.97 -8.11
N LEU A 46 -5.82 -10.09 -7.29
CA LEU A 46 -5.17 -8.84 -7.67
C LEU A 46 -3.88 -9.06 -8.47
N LEU A 47 -3.20 -10.20 -8.30
CA LEU A 47 -1.99 -10.54 -9.05
C LEU A 47 -2.27 -10.67 -10.56
N GLN A 48 -3.49 -11.08 -10.92
CA GLN A 48 -3.91 -11.27 -12.30
C GLN A 48 -4.54 -10.03 -12.93
N GLN A 49 -4.72 -8.94 -12.18
CA GLN A 49 -5.37 -7.74 -12.69
C GLN A 49 -4.38 -6.85 -13.45
N PRO A 50 -4.84 -6.08 -14.46
CA PRO A 50 -4.03 -5.03 -15.08
C PRO A 50 -3.58 -3.98 -14.05
N SER A 51 -2.51 -3.24 -14.34
CA SER A 51 -2.14 -2.07 -13.53
C SER A 51 -3.12 -0.91 -13.78
N HIS A 52 -3.20 0.04 -12.85
CA HIS A 52 -4.04 1.25 -12.91
C HIS A 52 -5.55 0.95 -12.95
N THR A 53 -5.97 -0.11 -12.26
CA THR A 53 -7.37 -0.46 -12.10
C THR A 53 -7.80 -0.34 -10.64
N LEU A 54 -9.12 -0.19 -10.44
CA LEU A 54 -9.75 -0.14 -9.13
C LEU A 54 -10.61 -1.38 -8.91
N HIS A 55 -10.64 -1.88 -7.68
CA HIS A 55 -11.36 -3.09 -7.30
C HIS A 55 -12.10 -2.87 -5.98
N VAL A 56 -13.41 -3.04 -6.01
CA VAL A 56 -14.28 -2.98 -4.82
C VAL A 56 -14.40 -4.37 -4.21
N GLY A 57 -14.35 -4.45 -2.89
CA GLY A 57 -14.59 -5.70 -2.18
C GLY A 57 -14.29 -5.60 -0.69
N PHE A 58 -14.40 -6.73 0.00
CA PHE A 58 -14.15 -6.80 1.43
C PHE A 58 -12.68 -7.15 1.69
N LEU A 59 -12.04 -6.36 2.55
CA LEU A 59 -10.76 -6.72 3.15
C LEU A 59 -11.02 -7.57 4.39
N LYS A 60 -10.30 -8.69 4.53
CA LYS A 60 -10.45 -9.64 5.63
C LYS A 60 -9.10 -10.02 6.23
N GLU A 61 -9.08 -10.23 7.54
CA GLU A 61 -8.03 -10.96 8.24
C GLU A 61 -8.65 -12.28 8.71
N GLU A 62 -8.24 -13.39 8.10
CA GLU A 62 -8.88 -14.70 8.28
C GLU A 62 -10.39 -14.62 7.99
N GLU A 63 -11.25 -14.95 8.96
CA GLU A 63 -12.71 -14.87 8.85
C GLU A 63 -13.28 -13.48 9.22
N THR A 64 -12.44 -12.59 9.74
CA THR A 64 -12.89 -11.27 10.21
C THR A 64 -12.88 -10.25 9.07
N ILE A 65 -14.04 -9.65 8.80
CA ILE A 65 -14.12 -8.52 7.86
C ILE A 65 -13.55 -7.28 8.56
N LEU A 66 -12.54 -6.67 7.93
CA LEU A 66 -11.94 -5.43 8.39
C LEU A 66 -12.74 -4.23 7.88
N ASP A 67 -13.02 -4.20 6.57
CA ASP A 67 -13.78 -3.13 5.93
C ASP A 67 -14.23 -3.51 4.50
N GLU A 68 -15.20 -2.79 3.95
CA GLU A 68 -15.46 -2.74 2.50
C GLU A 68 -14.65 -1.60 1.89
N VAL A 69 -13.79 -1.91 0.92
CA VAL A 69 -12.75 -1.00 0.44
C VAL A 69 -12.74 -0.88 -1.08
N VAL A 70 -12.10 0.18 -1.57
CA VAL A 70 -11.67 0.31 -2.95
C VAL A 70 -10.14 0.18 -3.00
N VAL A 71 -9.65 -0.87 -3.64
CA VAL A 71 -8.22 -1.12 -3.84
C VAL A 71 -7.79 -0.61 -5.22
N SER A 72 -6.80 0.28 -5.27
CA SER A 72 -6.10 0.65 -6.50
C SER A 72 -4.74 -0.03 -6.57
N ILE A 73 -4.34 -0.47 -7.76
CA ILE A 73 -3.08 -1.20 -7.97
C ILE A 73 -2.21 -0.52 -9.04
N TYR A 74 -0.92 -0.40 -8.75
CA TYR A 74 0.08 0.20 -9.62
C TYR A 74 1.29 -0.73 -9.69
N LYS A 75 1.48 -1.40 -10.82
CA LYS A 75 2.63 -2.28 -11.06
C LYS A 75 3.86 -1.44 -11.40
N GLY A 76 4.98 -1.73 -10.75
CA GLY A 76 6.26 -1.11 -11.06
C GLY A 76 6.65 -1.32 -12.54
N PRO A 77 7.35 -0.38 -13.19
CA PRO A 77 7.85 0.91 -12.67
C PRO A 77 6.83 2.07 -12.78
N LYS A 78 5.58 1.77 -13.16
CA LYS A 78 4.53 2.78 -13.42
C LYS A 78 3.72 3.06 -12.14
N SER A 79 4.42 3.51 -11.11
CA SER A 79 3.84 3.90 -9.81
C SER A 79 4.57 5.14 -9.28
N TYR A 80 4.10 5.69 -8.15
CA TYR A 80 4.74 6.83 -7.49
C TYR A 80 6.18 6.53 -7.07
N THR A 81 6.40 5.40 -6.39
CA THR A 81 7.72 4.99 -5.89
C THR A 81 8.59 4.32 -6.95
N GLY A 82 8.00 3.90 -8.08
CA GLY A 82 8.68 3.05 -9.06
C GLY A 82 8.64 1.56 -8.70
N GLU A 83 8.10 1.20 -7.53
CA GLU A 83 7.89 -0.19 -7.11
C GLU A 83 6.44 -0.62 -7.38
N ASP A 84 6.11 -1.85 -7.01
CA ASP A 84 4.72 -2.26 -6.87
C ASP A 84 4.06 -1.50 -5.71
N VAL A 85 2.97 -0.77 -6.02
CA VAL A 85 2.20 0.04 -5.06
C VAL A 85 0.75 -0.41 -5.06
N VAL A 86 0.18 -0.50 -3.87
CA VAL A 86 -1.25 -0.72 -3.65
C VAL A 86 -1.76 0.38 -2.74
N GLU A 87 -2.92 0.95 -3.06
CA GLU A 87 -3.62 1.87 -2.16
C GLU A 87 -5.00 1.30 -1.80
N ILE A 88 -5.35 1.42 -0.53
CA ILE A 88 -6.61 0.94 0.04
C ILE A 88 -7.37 2.18 0.49
N SER A 89 -8.40 2.56 -0.26
CA SER A 89 -9.38 3.54 0.17
C SER A 89 -10.42 2.84 1.05
N CYS A 90 -10.38 3.13 2.34
CA CYS A 90 -11.23 2.56 3.39
C CYS A 90 -12.05 3.65 4.05
N HIS A 91 -13.00 3.29 4.91
CA HIS A 91 -13.72 4.25 5.73
C HIS A 91 -12.73 5.07 6.60
N GLY A 92 -12.98 6.37 6.71
CA GLY A 92 -12.13 7.29 7.46
C GLY A 92 -12.22 7.16 8.99
N SER A 93 -12.38 5.95 9.51
CA SER A 93 -12.36 5.64 10.94
C SER A 93 -10.93 5.30 11.38
N PRO A 94 -10.34 6.00 12.37
CA PRO A 94 -9.01 5.69 12.88
C PRO A 94 -8.86 4.23 13.36
N PHE A 95 -9.94 3.66 13.92
CA PHE A 95 -9.95 2.26 14.35
C PHE A 95 -9.80 1.30 13.16
N VAL A 96 -10.61 1.49 12.12
CA VAL A 96 -10.57 0.66 10.90
C VAL A 96 -9.21 0.78 10.22
N GLN A 97 -8.71 2.02 10.07
CA GLN A 97 -7.40 2.27 9.47
C GLN A 97 -6.27 1.55 10.20
N GLN A 98 -6.28 1.59 11.54
CA GLN A 98 -5.26 0.91 12.35
C GLN A 98 -5.35 -0.62 12.23
N GLN A 99 -6.56 -1.19 12.16
CA GLN A 99 -6.76 -2.62 11.93
C GLN A 99 -6.17 -3.06 10.58
N ILE A 100 -6.44 -2.31 9.51
CA ILE A 100 -5.91 -2.60 8.17
C ILE A 100 -4.37 -2.51 8.15
N ILE A 101 -3.80 -1.45 8.76
CA ILE A 101 -2.34 -1.31 8.86
C ILE A 101 -1.72 -2.49 9.63
N ASN A 102 -2.33 -2.88 10.75
CA ASN A 102 -1.85 -4.02 11.54
C ASN A 102 -1.91 -5.34 10.77
N ALA A 103 -2.98 -5.58 10.01
CA ALA A 103 -3.11 -6.76 9.16
C ALA A 103 -2.02 -6.79 8.07
N CYS A 104 -1.71 -5.63 7.46
CA CYS A 104 -0.60 -5.50 6.51
C CYS A 104 0.75 -5.82 7.17
N ILE A 105 0.98 -5.32 8.39
CA ILE A 105 2.23 -5.57 9.14
C ILE A 105 2.39 -7.04 9.47
N LYS A 106 1.34 -7.70 10.00
CA LYS A 106 1.35 -9.14 10.27
C LYS A 106 1.61 -9.97 9.01
N SER A 107 1.18 -9.48 7.85
CA SER A 107 1.39 -10.10 6.54
C SER A 107 2.79 -9.83 5.95
N GLY A 108 3.65 -9.10 6.65
CA GLY A 108 5.06 -8.91 6.31
C GLY A 108 5.42 -7.52 5.76
N ALA A 109 4.52 -6.54 5.87
CA ALA A 109 4.89 -5.13 5.68
C ALA A 109 5.54 -4.55 6.94
N ARG A 110 6.29 -3.46 6.79
CA ARG A 110 6.79 -2.62 7.90
C ARG A 110 6.13 -1.24 7.83
N LEU A 111 5.94 -0.56 8.95
CA LEU A 111 5.59 0.86 8.92
C LEU A 111 6.65 1.69 8.17
N ALA A 112 6.20 2.52 7.24
CA ALA A 112 7.07 3.47 6.54
C ALA A 112 7.65 4.51 7.52
N LYS A 113 8.89 4.92 7.30
CA LYS A 113 9.49 6.10 7.93
C LYS A 113 8.94 7.37 7.29
N ALA A 114 9.13 8.51 7.97
CA ALA A 114 8.78 9.81 7.42
C ALA A 114 9.50 10.06 6.08
N GLY A 115 8.75 10.42 5.04
CA GLY A 115 9.28 10.66 3.70
C GLY A 115 9.71 9.42 2.92
N GLU A 116 9.55 8.20 3.46
CA GLU A 116 10.15 7.00 2.87
C GLU A 116 9.61 6.68 1.46
N PHE A 117 8.32 6.92 1.19
CA PHE A 117 7.77 6.73 -0.16
C PHE A 117 8.42 7.66 -1.19
N THR A 118 8.58 8.94 -0.86
CA THR A 118 9.21 9.93 -1.75
C THR A 118 10.70 9.64 -1.92
N GLN A 119 11.37 9.22 -0.85
CA GLN A 119 12.75 8.79 -0.89
C GLN A 119 12.94 7.60 -1.85
N ARG A 120 12.04 6.60 -1.82
CA ARG A 120 12.06 5.48 -2.78
C ARG A 120 11.80 5.94 -4.21
N ALA A 121 10.87 6.88 -4.40
CA ALA A 121 10.62 7.48 -5.71
C ALA A 121 11.91 8.12 -6.28
N PHE A 122 12.62 8.91 -5.47
CA PHE A 122 13.92 9.48 -5.84
C PHE A 122 14.96 8.39 -6.17
N LEU A 123 15.13 7.39 -5.30
CA LEU A 123 16.09 6.29 -5.51
C LEU A 123 15.81 5.47 -6.77
N ASN A 124 14.54 5.36 -7.18
CA ASN A 124 14.11 4.69 -8.40
C ASN A 124 14.05 5.63 -9.62
N GLY A 125 14.56 6.86 -9.51
CA GLY A 125 14.63 7.82 -10.61
C GLY A 125 13.28 8.35 -11.07
N LYS A 126 12.25 8.31 -10.21
CA LYS A 126 10.90 8.83 -10.49
C LYS A 126 10.82 10.35 -10.31
N LEU A 127 11.67 10.89 -9.45
CA LEU A 127 11.76 12.30 -9.09
C LEU A 127 13.23 12.69 -9.02
N ASP A 128 13.55 13.94 -9.34
CA ASP A 128 14.86 14.53 -8.98
C ASP A 128 14.84 15.09 -7.54
N LEU A 129 15.99 15.54 -7.04
CA LEU A 129 16.10 16.04 -5.66
C LEU A 129 15.33 17.35 -5.43
N ALA A 130 15.13 18.16 -6.46
CA ALA A 130 14.35 19.39 -6.35
C ALA A 130 12.84 19.12 -6.31
N GLN A 131 12.40 17.97 -6.82
CA GLN A 131 11.02 17.49 -6.82
C GLN A 131 10.66 16.64 -5.58
N ALA A 132 11.66 16.16 -4.81
CA ALA A 132 11.50 15.23 -3.70
C ALA A 132 11.23 15.89 -2.34
#